data_AF-A0A9P6BD46-F1
#
_entry.id   AF-A0A9P6BD46-F1
#
_cell.length_a   1.000
_cell.length_b   1.000
_cell.length_c   1.000
_cell.angle_alpha   90.00
_cell.angle_beta   90.00
_cell.angle_gamma   90.00
#
_symmetry.space_group_name_H-M   'P 1'
#
loop_
_entity.id
_entity.type
_entity.pdbx_description
1 polymer ?
#
loop_
_entity_poly.entity_id
_entity_poly.type
_entity_poly.pdbx_seq_one_letter_code
_entity_poly.pdbx_strand_id
1 'polypeptide(L)'
;MIPTHAFSGVLTRTLLRATAHSASVQVAPARSFSTTHSHAFKSSVSRSLFGSSLNKVATHTYGHQHQQQNLAKITASVIRARFQSTVSAAATNSAATASATAAATATKAVPDMVVKPVVGHWMLTISAMTFGIVVVGGMTRLTESGLSIVEWNLIKGMKPPRSQAEWEEEFEKYKQFPEYKVLNHKMTLEEFKRIFYYEWSHRMLGRAIGAAFILPGLFFAARGMLSKNIARRSLVIGSLIGFQGVLGWYMVKSGLDEQLMEPGATPRVSQYRLAAHLGSAFLIYTGALMTGLKILTDNKVSQGAYESLAAAINNPALKRFKGAAHGIVALVFITAVSGAFVAGLDAGLVYNEFPTMGGRLVPPVKELFDDHFLKKGDHPTIGLWRNMFDNQVTATTTFTAVSALFLYSRGLPLPPHIRLGVNALMGVAFCQVGLGIATLLYMVPVSLGTAHQAGSLTLLTAALYLMHSLKKVPVLKKIPLK
;
A
#
# COMPACT_ATOMS: atom_id res chain seq x y z
N MET A 1 -25.25 61.23 24.90
CA MET A 1 -23.90 61.06 25.48
C MET A 1 -23.07 60.24 24.50
N ILE A 2 -22.15 60.93 23.82
CA ILE A 2 -21.09 60.49 22.90
C ILE A 2 -19.78 60.36 23.76
N PRO A 3 -18.63 59.75 23.37
CA PRO A 3 -18.24 59.06 22.13
C PRO A 3 -17.45 57.72 22.25
N THR A 4 -17.34 57.10 21.07
CA THR A 4 -16.24 56.32 20.49
C THR A 4 -14.95 57.11 20.18
N HIS A 5 -13.75 56.55 20.39
CA HIS A 5 -12.48 56.83 19.64
C HIS A 5 -11.56 55.59 19.83
N ALA A 6 -11.16 54.82 18.80
CA ALA A 6 -10.16 55.05 17.75
C ALA A 6 -8.74 55.36 18.28
N PHE A 7 -7.76 54.48 18.07
CA PHE A 7 -6.41 54.83 17.57
C PHE A 7 -5.63 53.59 17.08
N SER A 8 -4.92 53.79 15.97
CA SER A 8 -4.08 52.84 15.23
C SER A 8 -2.62 53.31 15.27
N GLY A 9 -1.66 52.37 15.17
CA GLY A 9 -0.24 52.61 14.90
C GLY A 9 0.64 52.85 16.14
N VAL A 10 1.93 52.50 16.22
CA VAL A 10 2.98 52.30 15.19
C VAL A 10 4.31 51.92 15.90
N LEU A 11 5.18 51.14 15.24
CA LEU A 11 6.67 50.96 15.35
C LEU A 11 7.29 50.56 16.72
N THR A 12 8.00 49.44 16.89
CA THR A 12 9.32 48.99 16.35
C THR A 12 10.53 49.37 17.22
N ARG A 13 11.23 48.31 17.71
CA ARG A 13 12.66 48.15 18.11
C ARG A 13 13.23 48.99 19.25
N THR A 14 13.92 48.29 20.18
CA THR A 14 15.35 48.40 20.56
C THR A 14 15.59 47.37 21.69
N LEU A 15 16.21 46.19 21.50
CA LEU A 15 17.63 45.81 21.37
C LEU A 15 18.57 46.15 22.54
N LEU A 16 19.28 45.10 23.00
CA LEU A 16 20.60 45.06 23.69
C LEU A 16 20.60 45.45 25.19
N ARG A 17 21.33 44.79 26.11
CA ARG A 17 22.60 44.05 25.98
C ARG A 17 22.96 43.24 27.26
N ALA A 18 23.63 42.09 27.06
CA ALA A 18 24.74 41.42 27.77
C ALA A 18 24.70 41.24 29.32
N THR A 19 25.22 40.15 29.91
CA THR A 19 26.57 39.53 29.83
C THR A 19 26.50 38.04 30.26
N ALA A 20 27.07 37.06 29.55
CA ALA A 20 28.48 36.64 29.39
C ALA A 20 29.14 36.04 30.65
N HIS A 21 29.46 34.74 30.59
CA HIS A 21 30.69 34.14 31.16
C HIS A 21 31.15 32.97 30.27
N SER A 22 32.47 32.82 30.18
CA SER A 22 33.25 32.22 29.10
C SER A 22 34.21 31.16 29.66
N ALA A 23 34.57 30.16 28.85
CA ALA A 23 35.89 29.46 28.77
C ALA A 23 35.72 28.14 27.99
N SER A 24 36.59 27.61 27.14
CA SER A 24 37.87 28.01 26.51
C SER A 24 38.17 26.88 25.49
N VAL A 25 38.10 27.14 24.18
CA VAL A 25 39.22 27.18 23.21
C VAL A 25 40.35 26.15 23.41
N GLN A 26 40.52 25.28 22.41
CA GLN A 26 41.84 25.00 21.83
C GLN A 26 41.73 24.68 20.33
N VAL A 27 42.69 25.21 19.58
CA VAL A 27 42.70 25.43 18.13
C VAL A 27 43.59 24.40 17.42
N ALA A 28 43.20 24.13 16.16
CA ALA A 28 43.82 23.39 15.05
C ALA A 28 45.36 23.52 14.88
N PRO A 29 46.00 22.74 13.96
CA PRO A 29 45.95 23.07 12.53
C PRO A 29 46.00 21.90 11.53
N ALA A 30 45.82 22.27 10.27
CA ALA A 30 45.81 21.49 9.04
C ALA A 30 47.21 21.15 8.49
N ARG A 31 47.32 20.06 7.69
CA ARG A 31 47.73 20.06 6.26
C ARG A 31 48.07 18.64 5.77
N SER A 32 47.81 18.45 4.47
CA SER A 32 48.20 17.36 3.58
C SER A 32 49.72 17.12 3.51
N PHE A 33 50.17 15.91 3.20
CA PHE A 33 50.94 15.60 1.97
C PHE A 33 51.23 14.09 1.82
N SER A 34 51.58 13.76 0.59
CA SER A 34 51.84 12.46 -0.04
C SER A 34 53.25 11.89 0.21
N THR A 35 53.42 10.62 -0.17
CA THR A 35 54.59 9.94 -0.79
C THR A 35 55.67 9.20 0.04
N THR A 36 55.91 7.95 -0.42
CA THR A 36 57.17 7.15 -0.57
C THR A 36 57.87 6.45 0.61
N HIS A 37 57.96 5.10 0.52
CA HIS A 37 59.17 4.22 0.41
C HIS A 37 58.77 2.76 0.78
N SER A 38 58.80 1.73 -0.10
CA SER A 38 59.92 0.88 -0.60
C SER A 38 60.72 0.20 0.55
N HIS A 39 61.00 -1.11 0.67
CA HIS A 39 61.38 -2.19 -0.26
C HIS A 39 61.40 -3.59 0.43
N ALA A 40 61.37 -4.66 -0.41
CA ALA A 40 61.88 -6.05 -0.23
C ALA A 40 61.08 -7.00 0.71
N PHE A 41 60.88 -8.30 0.42
CA PHE A 41 61.80 -9.30 -0.14
C PHE A 41 61.05 -10.46 -0.85
N LYS A 42 61.74 -11.11 -1.80
CA LYS A 42 61.31 -12.24 -2.66
C LYS A 42 61.18 -13.56 -1.87
N SER A 43 60.22 -14.41 -2.23
CA SER A 43 60.38 -15.77 -2.83
C SER A 43 59.49 -16.74 -2.01
N SER A 44 58.89 -17.85 -2.45
CA SER A 44 58.95 -18.68 -3.65
C SER A 44 57.76 -19.67 -3.60
N VAL A 45 57.21 -20.07 -4.77
CA VAL A 45 56.61 -21.41 -5.10
C VAL A 45 55.26 -21.77 -4.44
N SER A 46 54.22 -22.34 -5.08
CA SER A 46 53.96 -22.85 -6.44
C SER A 46 52.43 -22.86 -6.69
N ARG A 47 51.97 -22.62 -7.92
CA ARG A 47 50.69 -23.11 -8.47
C ARG A 47 50.90 -23.51 -9.94
N SER A 48 50.73 -24.80 -10.24
CA SER A 48 50.55 -25.35 -11.60
C SER A 48 49.10 -25.12 -12.05
N LEU A 49 48.81 -24.40 -13.13
CA LEU A 49 48.85 -24.79 -14.55
C LEU A 49 47.72 -25.74 -14.99
N PHE A 50 46.79 -25.20 -15.79
CA PHE A 50 46.16 -25.89 -16.91
C PHE A 50 45.99 -24.88 -18.06
N GLY A 51 46.64 -25.15 -19.19
CA GLY A 51 46.47 -24.37 -20.40
C GLY A 51 47.49 -24.71 -21.48
N SER A 52 46.99 -25.26 -22.59
CA SER A 52 47.55 -25.22 -23.95
C SER A 52 48.88 -25.97 -24.18
N SER A 53 49.28 -26.43 -25.36
CA SER A 53 48.69 -26.74 -26.66
C SER A 53 49.90 -27.16 -27.52
N LEU A 54 49.73 -28.19 -28.36
CA LEU A 54 50.46 -28.45 -29.62
C LEU A 54 51.95 -28.90 -29.64
N ASN A 55 52.12 -29.95 -30.47
CA ASN A 55 53.23 -30.29 -31.37
C ASN A 55 54.43 -31.15 -30.90
N LYS A 56 54.37 -32.43 -31.30
CA LYS A 56 55.47 -33.24 -31.88
C LYS A 56 54.90 -34.00 -33.10
N VAL A 57 55.29 -33.65 -34.33
CA VAL A 57 56.37 -34.27 -35.15
C VAL A 57 56.10 -35.78 -35.36
N ALA A 58 55.44 -36.19 -36.45
CA ALA A 58 55.94 -36.46 -37.81
C ALA A 58 56.57 -37.86 -37.96
N THR A 59 55.86 -38.76 -38.67
CA THR A 59 56.34 -39.76 -39.66
C THR A 59 55.19 -40.71 -40.05
N HIS A 60 54.50 -40.46 -41.16
CA HIS A 60 54.46 -41.40 -42.29
C HIS A 60 53.71 -40.76 -43.46
N THR A 61 54.31 -40.94 -44.61
CA THR A 61 54.20 -40.12 -45.80
C THR A 61 53.44 -40.86 -46.89
N TYR A 62 52.84 -40.07 -47.78
CA TYR A 62 52.55 -40.37 -49.19
C TYR A 62 51.52 -41.49 -49.49
N GLY A 63 50.29 -41.06 -49.79
CA GLY A 63 49.38 -41.90 -50.56
C GLY A 63 47.88 -41.63 -50.41
N HIS A 64 47.39 -40.39 -50.25
CA HIS A 64 45.92 -40.17 -50.29
C HIS A 64 45.42 -38.77 -50.68
N GLN A 65 46.30 -37.85 -51.10
CA GLN A 65 45.93 -36.43 -51.24
C GLN A 65 45.26 -36.04 -52.57
N HIS A 66 45.17 -36.92 -53.57
CA HIS A 66 44.57 -36.57 -54.87
C HIS A 66 43.10 -37.00 -55.05
N GLN A 67 42.52 -37.76 -54.11
CA GLN A 67 41.15 -38.30 -54.24
C GLN A 67 40.12 -37.58 -53.35
N GLN A 68 40.54 -36.85 -52.31
CA GLN A 68 39.61 -36.13 -51.42
C GLN A 68 39.22 -34.71 -51.90
N GLN A 69 40.00 -34.08 -52.78
CA GLN A 69 39.72 -32.71 -53.24
C GLN A 69 38.59 -32.62 -54.28
N ASN A 70 38.27 -33.71 -54.98
CA ASN A 70 37.16 -33.74 -55.96
C ASN A 70 35.80 -34.06 -55.30
N LEU A 71 35.77 -34.82 -54.20
CA LEU A 71 34.53 -35.17 -53.50
C LEU A 71 33.95 -34.02 -52.68
N ALA A 72 34.79 -33.14 -52.12
CA ALA A 72 34.36 -31.97 -51.35
C ALA A 72 33.74 -30.86 -52.21
N LYS A 73 34.17 -30.72 -53.47
CA LYS A 73 33.62 -29.71 -54.40
C LYS A 73 32.26 -30.12 -54.98
N ILE A 74 32.02 -31.43 -55.13
CA ILE A 74 30.75 -31.97 -55.64
C ILE A 74 29.66 -31.97 -54.53
N THR A 75 30.02 -32.22 -53.27
CA THR A 75 29.05 -32.16 -52.16
C THR A 75 28.62 -30.73 -51.80
N ALA A 76 29.51 -29.74 -51.93
CA ALA A 76 29.17 -28.34 -51.65
C ALA A 76 28.22 -27.72 -52.68
N SER A 77 28.28 -28.11 -53.96
CA SER A 77 27.37 -27.59 -55.01
C SER A 77 25.97 -28.20 -54.94
N VAL A 78 25.86 -29.50 -54.60
CA VAL A 78 24.58 -30.21 -54.50
C VAL A 78 23.79 -29.79 -53.24
N ILE A 79 24.46 -29.49 -52.13
CA ILE A 79 23.81 -28.99 -50.90
C ILE A 79 23.30 -27.55 -51.09
N ARG A 80 24.03 -26.69 -51.82
CA ARG A 80 23.63 -25.30 -52.07
C ARG A 80 22.43 -25.21 -53.02
N ALA A 81 22.35 -26.09 -54.02
CA ALA A 81 21.24 -26.12 -54.98
C ALA A 81 19.93 -26.64 -54.38
N ARG A 82 19.97 -27.58 -53.42
CA ARG A 82 18.76 -28.06 -52.70
C ARG A 82 18.25 -27.11 -51.62
N PHE A 83 19.10 -26.24 -51.07
CA PHE A 83 18.68 -25.21 -50.10
C PHE A 83 18.02 -23.99 -50.77
N GLN A 84 18.35 -23.68 -52.03
CA GLN A 84 17.73 -22.54 -52.73
C GLN A 84 16.36 -22.86 -53.35
N SER A 85 16.08 -24.13 -53.69
CA SER A 85 14.77 -24.54 -54.24
C SER A 85 13.69 -24.81 -53.19
N THR A 86 14.08 -25.12 -51.93
CA THR A 86 13.14 -25.29 -50.82
C THR A 86 12.77 -23.97 -50.13
N VAL A 87 13.65 -22.96 -50.18
CA VAL A 87 13.38 -21.63 -49.61
C VAL A 87 12.44 -20.79 -50.49
N SER A 88 12.45 -20.96 -51.82
CA SER A 88 11.56 -20.20 -52.70
C SER A 88 10.11 -20.72 -52.74
N ALA A 89 9.88 -22.02 -52.53
CA ALA A 89 8.53 -22.58 -52.46
C ALA A 89 7.88 -22.44 -51.05
N ALA A 90 8.68 -22.34 -49.99
CA ALA A 90 8.19 -22.05 -48.64
C ALA A 90 7.87 -20.56 -48.42
N ALA A 91 8.48 -19.66 -49.20
CA ALA A 91 8.28 -18.21 -49.07
C ALA A 91 6.93 -17.73 -49.65
N THR A 92 6.41 -18.36 -50.71
CA THR A 92 5.14 -17.98 -51.35
C THR A 92 3.92 -18.47 -50.58
N ASN A 93 3.97 -19.65 -49.97
CA ASN A 93 2.88 -20.15 -49.11
C ASN A 93 2.89 -19.55 -47.70
N SER A 94 4.04 -19.09 -47.19
CA SER A 94 4.09 -18.42 -45.89
C SER A 94 3.53 -17.00 -45.95
N ALA A 95 3.63 -16.28 -47.08
CA ALA A 95 3.09 -14.93 -47.21
C ALA A 95 1.55 -14.91 -47.33
N ALA A 96 0.97 -15.88 -48.06
CA ALA A 96 -0.48 -16.02 -48.18
C ALA A 96 -1.12 -16.54 -46.89
N THR A 97 -0.47 -17.49 -46.20
CA THR A 97 -0.95 -18.01 -44.91
C THR A 97 -0.70 -17.03 -43.78
N ALA A 98 0.38 -16.23 -43.80
CA ALA A 98 0.60 -15.15 -42.84
C ALA A 98 -0.40 -14.00 -43.05
N SER A 99 -0.82 -13.72 -44.29
CA SER A 99 -1.84 -12.71 -44.58
C SER A 99 -3.25 -13.20 -44.19
N ALA A 100 -3.56 -14.47 -44.41
CA ALA A 100 -4.82 -15.08 -43.97
C ALA A 100 -4.89 -15.26 -42.43
N THR A 101 -3.78 -15.60 -41.78
CA THR A 101 -3.69 -15.68 -40.31
C THR A 101 -3.66 -14.29 -39.66
N ALA A 102 -3.06 -13.28 -40.32
CA ALA A 102 -3.14 -11.89 -39.89
C ALA A 102 -4.56 -11.32 -40.07
N ALA A 103 -5.27 -11.71 -41.14
CA ALA A 103 -6.67 -11.34 -41.36
C ALA A 103 -7.63 -12.07 -40.39
N ALA A 104 -7.32 -13.31 -39.98
CA ALA A 104 -8.10 -14.06 -38.99
C ALA A 104 -7.75 -13.71 -37.52
N THR A 105 -6.55 -13.21 -37.25
CA THR A 105 -6.16 -12.68 -35.92
C THR A 105 -6.56 -11.21 -35.75
N ALA A 106 -6.99 -10.55 -36.83
CA ALA A 106 -7.82 -9.36 -36.77
C ALA A 106 -9.27 -9.72 -36.40
N THR A 107 -9.48 -10.59 -35.41
CA THR A 107 -10.59 -10.38 -34.48
C THR A 107 -10.48 -8.92 -34.06
N LYS A 108 -11.34 -8.07 -34.62
CA LYS A 108 -11.67 -6.76 -34.07
C LYS A 108 -11.72 -6.95 -32.57
N ALA A 109 -10.69 -6.50 -31.86
CA ALA A 109 -10.80 -6.27 -30.44
C ALA A 109 -11.98 -5.31 -30.37
N VAL A 110 -13.13 -5.82 -29.94
CA VAL A 110 -14.29 -4.97 -29.64
C VAL A 110 -13.70 -3.88 -28.78
N PRO A 111 -13.66 -2.61 -29.25
CA PRO A 111 -13.07 -1.54 -28.45
C PRO A 111 -13.75 -1.65 -27.09
N ASP A 112 -12.95 -1.87 -26.04
CA ASP A 112 -13.46 -2.11 -24.68
C ASP A 112 -14.52 -1.03 -24.45
N MET A 113 -15.79 -1.42 -24.46
CA MET A 113 -16.89 -0.47 -24.60
C MET A 113 -16.72 0.53 -23.46
N VAL A 114 -16.52 1.81 -23.78
CA VAL A 114 -16.22 2.83 -22.77
C VAL A 114 -17.35 2.78 -21.75
N VAL A 115 -17.02 2.27 -20.56
CA VAL A 115 -18.02 1.99 -19.53
C VAL A 115 -18.59 3.31 -19.07
N LYS A 116 -19.92 3.42 -18.98
CA LYS A 116 -20.59 4.69 -18.65
C LYS A 116 -20.07 5.27 -17.32
N PRO A 117 -19.90 6.61 -17.20
CA PRO A 117 -19.35 7.24 -16.00
C PRO A 117 -20.10 6.92 -14.71
N VAL A 118 -21.41 6.62 -14.79
CA VAL A 118 -22.24 6.24 -13.63
C VAL A 118 -21.68 5.01 -12.88
N VAL A 119 -21.10 4.04 -13.59
CA VAL A 119 -20.45 2.87 -12.97
C VAL A 119 -19.17 3.29 -12.24
N GLY A 120 -18.46 4.29 -12.77
CA GLY A 120 -17.31 4.89 -12.12
C GLY A 120 -17.69 5.58 -10.81
N HIS A 121 -18.75 6.39 -10.81
CA HIS A 121 -19.25 7.06 -9.60
C HIS A 121 -19.74 6.05 -8.56
N TRP A 122 -20.42 4.98 -8.97
CA TRP A 122 -20.79 3.89 -8.07
C TRP A 122 -19.57 3.31 -7.34
N MET A 123 -18.48 2.99 -8.06
CA MET A 123 -17.24 2.52 -7.44
C MET A 123 -16.61 3.55 -6.49
N LEU A 124 -16.67 4.84 -6.82
CA LEU A 124 -16.21 5.90 -5.91
C LEU A 124 -17.10 6.02 -4.66
N THR A 125 -18.41 5.83 -4.78
CA THR A 125 -19.32 5.77 -3.63
C THR A 125 -18.95 4.61 -2.70
N ILE A 126 -18.68 3.42 -3.25
CA ILE A 126 -18.23 2.26 -2.45
C ILE A 126 -16.91 2.55 -1.75
N SER A 127 -15.96 3.18 -2.45
CA SER A 127 -14.71 3.62 -1.86
C SER A 127 -14.95 4.61 -0.71
N ALA A 128 -15.81 5.61 -0.89
CA ALA A 128 -16.11 6.61 0.13
C ALA A 128 -16.81 6.00 1.35
N MET A 129 -17.76 5.08 1.15
CA MET A 129 -18.39 4.36 2.25
C MET A 129 -17.40 3.46 2.98
N THR A 130 -16.47 2.81 2.24
CA THR A 130 -15.39 2.02 2.84
C THR A 130 -14.44 2.87 3.67
N PHE A 131 -14.16 4.11 3.24
CA PHE A 131 -13.42 5.07 4.06
C PHE A 131 -14.19 5.38 5.35
N GLY A 132 -15.49 5.68 5.24
CA GLY A 132 -16.35 5.96 6.39
C GLY A 132 -16.40 4.81 7.40
N ILE A 133 -16.53 3.56 6.94
CA ILE A 133 -16.59 2.41 7.86
C ILE A 133 -15.24 2.15 8.52
N VAL A 134 -14.11 2.41 7.84
CA VAL A 134 -12.80 2.36 8.48
C VAL A 134 -12.72 3.36 9.63
N VAL A 135 -13.23 4.58 9.47
CA VAL A 135 -13.27 5.59 10.56
C VAL A 135 -14.15 5.12 11.72
N VAL A 136 -15.37 4.66 11.44
CA VAL A 136 -16.32 4.18 12.46
C VAL A 136 -15.81 2.92 13.18
N GLY A 137 -15.18 2.00 12.45
CA GLY A 137 -14.53 0.81 13.01
C GLY A 137 -13.35 1.17 13.90
N GLY A 138 -12.56 2.19 13.54
CA GLY A 138 -11.51 2.75 14.39
C GLY A 138 -12.05 3.28 15.71
N MET A 139 -13.13 4.06 15.68
CA MET A 139 -13.81 4.52 16.89
C MET A 139 -14.30 3.33 17.72
N THR A 140 -14.99 2.36 17.11
CA THR A 140 -15.52 1.17 17.79
C THR A 140 -14.42 0.37 18.52
N ARG A 141 -13.22 0.29 17.95
CA ARG A 141 -12.08 -0.36 18.62
C ARG A 141 -11.51 0.48 19.75
N LEU A 142 -11.31 1.78 19.53
CA LEU A 142 -10.71 2.70 20.51
C LEU A 142 -11.63 2.97 21.71
N THR A 143 -12.95 2.79 21.54
CA THR A 143 -13.94 2.85 22.62
C THR A 143 -14.26 1.46 23.20
N GLU A 144 -13.48 0.44 22.84
CA GLU A 144 -13.65 -0.95 23.31
C GLU A 144 -15.08 -1.47 23.16
N SER A 145 -15.72 -1.08 22.06
CA SER A 145 -17.14 -1.36 21.83
C SER A 145 -17.37 -2.60 21.00
N GLY A 146 -16.32 -3.23 20.45
CA GLY A 146 -16.44 -4.30 19.45
C GLY A 146 -16.98 -5.64 19.95
N LEU A 147 -17.31 -5.77 21.23
CA LEU A 147 -17.90 -6.96 21.85
C LEU A 147 -19.24 -6.67 22.55
N SER A 148 -19.81 -5.48 22.33
CA SER A 148 -21.09 -5.08 22.91
C SER A 148 -22.30 -5.79 22.28
N ILE A 149 -22.20 -6.28 21.03
CA ILE A 149 -23.28 -6.95 20.28
C ILE A 149 -22.77 -8.21 19.56
N VAL A 150 -22.76 -9.34 20.26
CA VAL A 150 -22.27 -10.62 19.69
C VAL A 150 -23.28 -11.30 18.76
N GLU A 151 -24.56 -10.97 18.89
CA GLU A 151 -25.62 -11.62 18.14
C GLU A 151 -25.51 -11.32 16.64
N TRP A 152 -25.34 -12.36 15.83
CA TRP A 152 -25.22 -12.22 14.38
C TRP A 152 -26.56 -12.43 13.68
N ASN A 153 -27.40 -11.39 13.69
CA ASN A 153 -28.67 -11.37 12.99
C ASN A 153 -28.61 -10.50 11.72
N LEU A 154 -28.93 -11.08 10.55
CA LEU A 154 -28.92 -10.34 9.28
C LEU A 154 -29.91 -9.17 9.27
N ILE A 155 -31.15 -9.41 9.72
CA ILE A 155 -32.25 -8.43 9.67
C ILE A 155 -32.72 -8.01 11.07
N LYS A 156 -32.92 -8.96 12.01
CA LYS A 156 -33.48 -8.67 13.35
C LYS A 156 -32.65 -7.65 14.14
N GLY A 157 -31.32 -7.71 14.04
CA GLY A 157 -30.40 -6.79 14.71
C GLY A 157 -30.26 -5.41 14.05
N MET A 158 -31.09 -5.06 13.06
CA MET A 158 -31.05 -3.73 12.43
C MET A 158 -31.66 -2.64 13.31
N LYS A 159 -32.63 -2.98 14.16
CA LYS A 159 -33.30 -2.02 15.04
C LYS A 159 -32.58 -2.02 16.40
N PRO A 160 -32.07 -0.86 16.88
CA PRO A 160 -31.54 -0.77 18.24
C PRO A 160 -32.71 -0.80 19.25
N PRO A 161 -32.44 -1.16 20.52
CA PRO A 161 -33.43 -1.10 21.60
C PRO A 161 -34.06 0.31 21.72
N ARG A 162 -35.37 0.36 21.93
CA ARG A 162 -36.15 1.61 22.02
C ARG A 162 -36.86 1.80 23.35
N SER A 163 -37.16 0.70 24.05
CA SER A 163 -37.75 0.75 25.38
C SER A 163 -36.69 0.50 26.46
N GLN A 164 -36.99 0.93 27.69
CA GLN A 164 -36.11 0.69 28.83
C GLN A 164 -35.93 -0.81 29.09
N ALA A 165 -37.00 -1.61 28.96
CA ALA A 165 -36.94 -3.06 29.12
C ALA A 165 -36.04 -3.75 28.08
N GLU A 166 -36.11 -3.32 26.81
CA GLU A 166 -35.21 -3.85 25.75
C GLU A 166 -33.74 -3.49 26.03
N TRP A 167 -33.48 -2.28 26.56
CA TRP A 167 -32.13 -1.88 26.95
C TRP A 167 -31.58 -2.70 28.10
N GLU A 168 -32.42 -2.99 29.10
CA GLU A 168 -32.05 -3.85 30.23
C GLU A 168 -31.78 -5.29 29.76
N GLU A 169 -32.58 -5.84 28.85
CA GLU A 169 -32.36 -7.17 28.28
C GLU A 169 -30.98 -7.27 27.58
N GLU A 170 -30.67 -6.33 26.69
CA GLU A 170 -29.36 -6.31 26.01
C GLU A 170 -28.20 -6.11 26.97
N PHE A 171 -28.38 -5.29 28.01
CA PHE A 171 -27.35 -5.09 29.02
C PHE A 171 -27.13 -6.33 29.87
N GLU A 172 -28.18 -7.07 30.24
CA GLU A 172 -28.06 -8.35 30.95
C GLU A 172 -27.32 -9.40 30.11
N LYS A 173 -27.50 -9.40 28.78
CA LYS A 173 -26.69 -10.23 27.88
C LYS A 173 -25.21 -9.82 27.93
N TYR A 174 -24.92 -8.52 27.83
CA TYR A 174 -23.55 -8.01 27.88
C TYR A 174 -22.82 -8.36 29.18
N LYS A 175 -23.53 -8.34 30.32
CA LYS A 175 -22.99 -8.75 31.63
C LYS A 175 -22.45 -10.19 31.66
N GLN A 176 -22.90 -11.04 30.73
CA GLN A 176 -22.41 -12.41 30.64
C GLN A 176 -21.05 -12.52 29.96
N PHE A 177 -20.61 -11.50 29.22
CA PHE A 177 -19.38 -11.55 28.43
C PHE A 177 -18.13 -11.36 29.29
N PRO A 178 -16.97 -11.93 28.86
CA PRO A 178 -15.69 -11.75 29.55
C PRO A 178 -15.31 -10.28 29.73
N GLU A 179 -15.57 -9.43 28.73
CA GLU A 179 -15.25 -8.01 28.77
C GLU A 179 -15.95 -7.27 29.93
N TYR A 180 -17.25 -7.53 30.16
CA TYR A 180 -17.95 -6.98 31.31
C TYR A 180 -17.38 -7.51 32.63
N LYS A 181 -17.18 -8.83 32.73
CA LYS A 181 -16.74 -9.47 33.97
C LYS A 181 -15.34 -9.03 34.42
N VAL A 182 -14.42 -8.78 33.47
CA VAL A 182 -13.02 -8.45 33.76
C VAL A 182 -12.77 -6.94 33.75
N LEU A 183 -13.22 -6.23 32.71
CA LEU A 183 -12.88 -4.81 32.50
C LEU A 183 -14.00 -3.87 32.94
N ASN A 184 -15.26 -4.19 32.58
CA ASN A 184 -16.38 -3.25 32.66
C ASN A 184 -17.40 -3.56 33.77
N HIS A 185 -17.00 -4.26 34.84
CA HIS A 185 -17.92 -4.81 35.85
C HIS A 185 -18.74 -3.76 36.64
N LYS A 186 -18.34 -2.48 36.58
CA LYS A 186 -19.01 -1.33 37.20
C LYS A 186 -19.77 -0.46 36.19
N MET A 187 -19.83 -0.86 34.92
CA MET A 187 -20.45 -0.07 33.86
C MET A 187 -21.94 0.13 34.13
N THR A 188 -22.42 1.35 33.91
CA THR A 188 -23.84 1.70 33.99
C THR A 188 -24.55 1.42 32.66
N LEU A 189 -25.89 1.38 32.68
CA LEU A 189 -26.68 1.21 31.47
C LEU A 189 -26.43 2.34 30.44
N GLU A 190 -26.24 3.58 30.91
CA GLU A 190 -25.97 4.72 30.02
C GLU A 190 -24.60 4.61 29.33
N GLU A 191 -23.59 4.10 30.03
CA GLU A 191 -22.28 3.82 29.43
C GLU A 191 -22.36 2.66 28.44
N PHE A 192 -23.16 1.62 28.74
CA PHE A 192 -23.43 0.52 27.82
C PHE A 192 -24.09 1.00 26.52
N LYS A 193 -25.10 1.87 26.61
CA LYS A 193 -25.76 2.47 25.43
C LYS A 193 -24.74 3.13 24.48
N ARG A 194 -23.74 3.83 25.04
CA ARG A 194 -22.70 4.49 24.24
C ARG A 194 -21.88 3.48 23.44
N ILE A 195 -21.36 2.42 24.06
CA ILE A 195 -20.57 1.40 23.36
C ILE A 195 -21.44 0.63 22.35
N PHE A 196 -22.69 0.32 22.72
CA PHE A 196 -23.65 -0.33 21.84
C PHE A 196 -23.85 0.46 20.54
N TYR A 197 -24.02 1.79 20.61
CA TYR A 197 -24.25 2.61 19.42
C TYR A 197 -23.04 2.67 18.48
N TYR A 198 -21.81 2.63 18.99
CA TYR A 198 -20.62 2.55 18.13
C TYR A 198 -20.61 1.25 17.33
N GLU A 199 -20.79 0.12 18.00
CA GLU A 199 -20.82 -1.17 17.33
C GLU A 199 -22.02 -1.30 16.38
N TRP A 200 -23.21 -0.93 16.83
CA TRP A 200 -24.42 -0.95 15.99
C TRP A 200 -24.23 -0.11 14.74
N SER A 201 -23.68 1.10 14.85
CA SER A 201 -23.43 1.99 13.71
C SER A 201 -22.42 1.38 12.74
N HIS A 202 -21.34 0.79 13.25
CA HIS A 202 -20.35 0.08 12.43
C HIS A 202 -20.99 -1.08 11.65
N ARG A 203 -21.81 -1.90 12.33
CA ARG A 203 -22.51 -3.04 11.73
C ARG A 203 -23.59 -2.61 10.72
N MET A 204 -24.29 -1.50 10.97
CA MET A 204 -25.27 -0.94 10.03
C MET A 204 -24.59 -0.40 8.78
N LEU A 205 -23.48 0.30 8.94
CA LEU A 205 -22.70 0.81 7.81
C LEU A 205 -22.16 -0.33 6.95
N GLY A 206 -21.72 -1.45 7.54
CA GLY A 206 -21.31 -2.65 6.81
C GLY A 206 -22.44 -3.22 5.93
N ARG A 207 -23.67 -3.31 6.47
CA ARG A 207 -24.86 -3.72 5.70
C ARG A 207 -25.18 -2.74 4.58
N ALA A 208 -25.11 -1.43 4.86
CA ALA A 208 -25.35 -0.39 3.87
C ALA A 208 -24.35 -0.46 2.71
N ILE A 209 -23.07 -0.72 2.97
CA ILE A 209 -22.05 -0.95 1.93
C ILE A 209 -22.41 -2.17 1.08
N GLY A 210 -22.79 -3.28 1.72
CA GLY A 210 -23.22 -4.49 1.01
C GLY A 210 -24.40 -4.22 0.06
N ALA A 211 -25.43 -3.52 0.53
CA ALA A 211 -26.58 -3.15 -0.29
C ALA A 211 -26.21 -2.16 -1.41
N ALA A 212 -25.43 -1.12 -1.09
CA ALA A 212 -24.96 -0.13 -2.06
C ALA A 212 -24.04 -0.75 -3.13
N PHE A 213 -23.38 -1.86 -2.85
CA PHE A 213 -22.62 -2.62 -3.83
C PHE A 213 -23.53 -3.53 -4.65
N ILE A 214 -24.31 -4.38 -4.00
CA ILE A 214 -25.05 -5.46 -4.66
C ILE A 214 -26.18 -4.90 -5.53
N LEU A 215 -27.01 -3.98 -5.02
CA LEU A 215 -28.21 -3.53 -5.75
C LEU A 215 -27.85 -2.81 -7.06
N PRO A 216 -26.96 -1.79 -7.09
CA PRO A 216 -26.54 -1.17 -8.34
C PRO A 216 -25.72 -2.14 -9.21
N GLY A 217 -24.90 -3.00 -8.60
CA GLY A 217 -24.10 -3.99 -9.32
C GLY A 217 -24.94 -4.97 -10.14
N LEU A 218 -26.00 -5.52 -9.53
CA LEU A 218 -26.97 -6.38 -10.23
C LEU A 218 -27.70 -5.64 -11.34
N PHE A 219 -28.13 -4.40 -11.07
CA PHE A 219 -28.75 -3.55 -12.09
C PHE A 219 -27.82 -3.31 -13.29
N PHE A 220 -26.56 -2.93 -13.06
CA PHE A 220 -25.60 -2.69 -14.13
C PHE A 220 -25.26 -3.97 -14.90
N ALA A 221 -25.18 -5.11 -14.23
CA ALA A 221 -24.96 -6.40 -14.87
C ALA A 221 -26.15 -6.78 -15.77
N ALA A 222 -27.38 -6.69 -15.26
CA ALA A 222 -28.60 -6.99 -16.01
C ALA A 222 -28.79 -6.08 -17.23
N ARG A 223 -28.31 -4.83 -17.15
CA ARG A 223 -28.38 -3.85 -18.25
C ARG A 223 -27.17 -3.92 -19.20
N GLY A 224 -26.26 -4.89 -19.03
CA GLY A 224 -25.06 -5.03 -19.87
C GLY A 224 -24.11 -3.82 -19.80
N MET A 225 -24.15 -3.06 -18.70
CA MET A 225 -23.38 -1.82 -18.53
C MET A 225 -21.93 -2.08 -18.06
N LEU A 226 -21.60 -3.32 -17.69
CA LEU A 226 -20.27 -3.72 -17.22
C LEU A 226 -19.50 -4.37 -18.37
N SER A 227 -18.32 -3.83 -18.72
CA SER A 227 -17.39 -4.58 -19.58
C SER A 227 -16.86 -5.82 -18.86
N LYS A 228 -16.41 -6.84 -19.58
CA LYS A 228 -15.89 -8.10 -18.99
C LYS A 228 -14.83 -7.85 -17.92
N ASN A 229 -13.93 -6.91 -18.18
CA ASN A 229 -12.87 -6.52 -17.26
C ASN A 229 -13.42 -5.87 -15.98
N ILE A 230 -14.39 -4.96 -16.10
CA ILE A 230 -15.02 -4.30 -14.95
C ILE A 230 -15.89 -5.28 -14.17
N ALA A 231 -16.61 -6.18 -14.84
CA ALA A 231 -17.39 -7.23 -14.19
C ALA A 231 -16.49 -8.15 -13.34
N ARG A 232 -15.36 -8.63 -13.88
CA ARG A 232 -14.40 -9.45 -13.12
C ARG A 232 -13.84 -8.72 -11.91
N ARG A 233 -13.46 -7.44 -12.06
CA ARG A 233 -12.99 -6.61 -10.94
C ARG A 233 -14.06 -6.41 -9.88
N SER A 234 -15.29 -6.14 -10.31
CA SER A 234 -16.44 -5.98 -9.41
C SER A 234 -16.72 -7.28 -8.66
N LEU A 235 -16.61 -8.43 -9.31
CA LEU A 235 -16.75 -9.73 -8.65
C LEU A 235 -15.71 -9.93 -7.55
N VAL A 236 -14.42 -9.63 -7.82
CA VAL A 236 -13.37 -9.71 -6.80
C VAL A 236 -13.65 -8.77 -5.62
N ILE A 237 -14.04 -7.52 -5.89
CA ILE A 237 -14.38 -6.54 -4.85
C ILE A 237 -15.60 -7.03 -4.04
N GLY A 238 -16.64 -7.53 -4.71
CA GLY A 238 -17.84 -8.07 -4.07
C GLY A 238 -17.54 -9.29 -3.20
N SER A 239 -16.67 -10.19 -3.66
CA SER A 239 -16.18 -11.33 -2.87
C SER A 239 -15.42 -10.86 -1.63
N LEU A 240 -14.58 -9.83 -1.75
CA LEU A 240 -13.89 -9.24 -0.59
C LEU A 240 -14.86 -8.57 0.39
N ILE A 241 -15.90 -7.87 -0.09
CA ILE A 241 -16.96 -7.30 0.77
C ILE A 241 -17.73 -8.40 1.51
N GLY A 242 -18.05 -9.52 0.85
CA GLY A 242 -18.64 -10.68 1.52
C GLY A 242 -17.70 -11.27 2.56
N PHE A 243 -16.42 -11.42 2.20
CA PHE A 243 -15.37 -11.92 3.10
C PHE A 243 -15.12 -11.00 4.30
N GLN A 244 -15.31 -9.68 4.17
CA GLN A 244 -15.25 -8.73 5.28
C GLN A 244 -16.25 -9.08 6.39
N GLY A 245 -17.47 -9.47 6.03
CA GLY A 245 -18.46 -9.94 7.01
C GLY A 245 -17.99 -11.20 7.76
N VAL A 246 -17.38 -12.14 7.03
CA VAL A 246 -16.80 -13.37 7.60
C VAL A 246 -15.64 -13.05 8.55
N LEU A 247 -14.72 -12.17 8.14
CA LEU A 247 -13.61 -11.72 8.98
C LEU A 247 -14.11 -10.97 10.22
N GLY A 248 -15.13 -10.12 10.08
CA GLY A 248 -15.73 -9.41 11.21
C GLY A 248 -16.32 -10.37 12.24
N TRP A 249 -17.09 -11.37 11.79
CA TRP A 249 -17.59 -12.44 12.67
C TRP A 249 -16.45 -13.23 13.34
N TYR A 250 -15.42 -13.60 12.58
CA TYR A 250 -14.26 -14.31 13.10
C TYR A 250 -13.49 -13.48 14.14
N MET A 251 -13.43 -12.15 13.97
CA MET A 251 -12.81 -11.23 14.91
C MET A 251 -13.61 -11.13 16.22
N VAL A 252 -14.94 -11.03 16.16
CA VAL A 252 -15.81 -11.03 17.36
C VAL A 252 -15.68 -12.35 18.12
N LYS A 253 -15.70 -13.49 17.40
CA LYS A 253 -15.56 -14.82 18.02
C LYS A 253 -14.29 -14.98 18.85
N SER A 254 -13.16 -14.36 18.48
CA SER A 254 -11.95 -14.40 19.34
C SER A 254 -12.12 -13.72 20.69
N GLY A 255 -12.94 -12.67 20.77
CA GLY A 255 -13.08 -11.89 22.00
C GLY A 255 -13.93 -12.57 23.07
N LEU A 256 -14.57 -13.70 22.73
CA LEU A 256 -15.46 -14.46 23.62
C LEU A 256 -14.81 -15.75 24.13
N ASP A 257 -13.52 -15.95 23.87
CA ASP A 257 -12.80 -17.15 24.32
C ASP A 257 -12.69 -17.15 25.86
N GLU A 258 -13.12 -18.24 26.49
CA GLU A 258 -13.10 -18.41 27.95
C GLU A 258 -11.68 -18.36 28.53
N GLN A 259 -10.66 -18.68 27.72
CA GLN A 259 -9.25 -18.51 28.09
C GLN A 259 -8.88 -17.06 28.39
N LEU A 260 -9.70 -16.09 27.96
CA LEU A 260 -9.53 -14.68 28.27
C LEU A 260 -10.05 -14.29 29.67
N MET A 261 -10.56 -15.25 30.44
CA MET A 261 -10.97 -15.07 31.85
C MET A 261 -9.87 -15.46 32.85
N GLU A 262 -8.73 -15.99 32.37
CA GLU A 262 -7.58 -16.31 33.22
C GLU A 262 -6.97 -15.04 33.85
N PRO A 263 -6.49 -15.09 35.12
CA PRO A 263 -5.85 -13.94 35.76
C PRO A 263 -4.68 -13.40 34.93
N GLY A 264 -4.81 -12.15 34.46
CA GLY A 264 -3.81 -11.48 33.61
C GLY A 264 -4.12 -11.49 32.10
N ALA A 265 -5.18 -12.15 31.65
CA ALA A 265 -5.66 -12.03 30.28
C ALA A 265 -6.48 -10.75 30.09
N THR A 266 -6.27 -10.07 28.95
CA THR A 266 -7.10 -8.93 28.52
C THR A 266 -8.11 -9.43 27.49
N PRO A 267 -9.42 -9.41 27.78
CA PRO A 267 -10.45 -9.80 26.82
C PRO A 267 -10.49 -8.81 25.67
N ARG A 268 -9.87 -9.15 24.53
CA ARG A 268 -9.85 -8.33 23.33
C ARG A 268 -9.74 -9.17 22.07
N VAL A 269 -10.13 -8.57 20.95
CA VAL A 269 -9.98 -9.20 19.64
C VAL A 269 -8.50 -9.38 19.28
N SER A 270 -8.16 -10.49 18.63
CA SER A 270 -6.78 -10.77 18.23
C SER A 270 -6.23 -9.71 17.26
N GLN A 271 -5.04 -9.14 17.54
CA GLN A 271 -4.41 -8.15 16.67
C GLN A 271 -4.20 -8.66 15.22
N TYR A 272 -3.98 -9.97 15.05
CA TYR A 272 -3.83 -10.57 13.72
C TYR A 272 -5.15 -10.54 12.94
N ARG A 273 -6.29 -10.77 13.61
CA ARG A 273 -7.62 -10.71 13.00
C ARG A 273 -8.02 -9.28 12.69
N LEU A 274 -7.70 -8.34 13.59
CA LEU A 274 -7.87 -6.91 13.36
C LEU A 274 -7.08 -6.43 12.13
N ALA A 275 -5.79 -6.78 12.04
CA ALA A 275 -4.95 -6.42 10.90
C ALA A 275 -5.44 -7.04 9.59
N ALA A 276 -5.91 -8.30 9.61
CA ALA A 276 -6.50 -8.94 8.45
C ALA A 276 -7.81 -8.25 8.01
N HIS A 277 -8.66 -7.88 8.97
CA HIS A 277 -9.92 -7.17 8.71
C HIS A 277 -9.67 -5.76 8.14
N LEU A 278 -8.80 -4.96 8.78
CA LEU A 278 -8.45 -3.63 8.29
C LEU A 278 -7.73 -3.69 6.94
N GLY A 279 -6.76 -4.59 6.77
CA GLY A 279 -6.00 -4.75 5.53
C GLY A 279 -6.87 -5.13 4.34
N SER A 280 -7.85 -6.01 4.54
CA SER A 280 -8.80 -6.34 3.46
C SER A 280 -9.82 -5.22 3.19
N ALA A 281 -10.21 -4.42 4.19
CA ALA A 281 -10.96 -3.18 3.96
C ALA A 281 -10.16 -2.18 3.11
N PHE A 282 -8.85 -2.06 3.33
CA PHE A 282 -7.96 -1.22 2.53
C PHE A 282 -7.82 -1.74 1.09
N LEU A 283 -7.86 -3.07 0.88
CA LEU A 283 -7.88 -3.67 -0.46
C LEU A 283 -9.20 -3.38 -1.19
N ILE A 284 -10.35 -3.46 -0.51
CA ILE A 284 -11.66 -3.09 -1.06
C ILE A 284 -11.66 -1.62 -1.47
N TYR A 285 -11.22 -0.75 -0.56
CA TYR A 285 -11.07 0.68 -0.81
C TYR A 285 -10.21 0.95 -2.04
N THR A 286 -9.01 0.37 -2.09
CA THR A 286 -8.06 0.54 -3.19
C THR A 286 -8.64 0.04 -4.51
N GLY A 287 -9.27 -1.14 -4.51
CA GLY A 287 -9.88 -1.73 -5.69
C GLY A 287 -11.03 -0.89 -6.25
N ALA A 288 -11.92 -0.42 -5.37
CA ALA A 288 -13.05 0.43 -5.72
C ALA A 288 -12.57 1.80 -6.24
N LEU A 289 -11.69 2.49 -5.50
CA LEU A 289 -11.12 3.78 -5.89
C LEU A 289 -10.46 3.71 -7.26
N MET A 290 -9.54 2.75 -7.45
CA MET A 290 -8.78 2.62 -8.69
C MET A 290 -9.65 2.21 -9.87
N THR A 291 -10.73 1.45 -9.63
CA THR A 291 -11.70 1.09 -10.67
C THR A 291 -12.56 2.30 -11.06
N GLY A 292 -13.06 3.05 -10.09
CA GLY A 292 -13.81 4.28 -10.33
C GLY A 292 -13.00 5.33 -11.08
N LEU A 293 -11.79 5.64 -10.60
CA LEU A 293 -10.87 6.57 -11.26
C LEU A 293 -10.50 6.11 -12.68
N LYS A 294 -10.28 4.80 -12.89
CA LYS A 294 -10.04 4.26 -14.23
C LYS A 294 -11.20 4.53 -15.18
N ILE A 295 -12.43 4.17 -14.79
CA ILE A 295 -13.60 4.36 -15.65
C ILE A 295 -13.77 5.84 -16.01
N LEU A 296 -13.66 6.74 -15.03
CA LEU A 296 -13.80 8.18 -15.28
C LEU A 296 -12.69 8.76 -16.15
N THR A 297 -11.45 8.34 -15.94
CA THR A 297 -10.32 8.77 -16.78
C THR A 297 -10.45 8.23 -18.20
N ASP A 298 -10.83 6.96 -18.39
CA ASP A 298 -11.02 6.37 -19.71
C ASP A 298 -12.11 7.10 -20.50
N ASN A 299 -13.20 7.50 -19.85
CA ASN A 299 -14.25 8.33 -20.47
C ASN A 299 -13.67 9.69 -20.92
N LYS A 300 -12.94 10.39 -20.05
CA LYS A 300 -12.33 11.68 -20.39
C LYS A 300 -11.36 11.53 -21.57
N VAL A 301 -10.52 10.49 -21.57
CA VAL A 301 -9.58 10.19 -22.66
C VAL A 301 -10.34 9.90 -23.96
N SER A 302 -11.45 9.15 -23.92
CA SER A 302 -12.27 8.88 -25.11
C SER A 302 -12.89 10.13 -25.73
N GLN A 303 -13.03 11.21 -24.95
CA GLN A 303 -13.50 12.52 -25.38
C GLN A 303 -12.37 13.46 -25.81
N GLY A 304 -11.13 12.96 -25.96
CA GLY A 304 -9.96 13.73 -26.36
C GLY A 304 -9.27 14.50 -25.22
N ALA A 305 -9.69 14.31 -23.96
CA ALA A 305 -8.98 14.92 -22.84
C ALA A 305 -7.57 14.31 -22.70
N TYR A 306 -6.63 15.13 -22.21
CA TYR A 306 -5.23 14.75 -21.97
C TYR A 306 -4.39 14.48 -23.24
N GLU A 307 -4.91 14.66 -24.46
CA GLU A 307 -4.11 14.52 -25.69
C GLU A 307 -2.86 15.41 -25.68
N SER A 308 -3.00 16.68 -25.31
CA SER A 308 -1.89 17.64 -25.20
C SER A 308 -0.87 17.27 -24.11
N LEU A 309 -1.29 16.47 -23.12
CA LEU A 309 -0.45 16.03 -22.00
C LEU A 309 0.14 14.63 -22.23
N ALA A 310 -0.33 13.89 -23.24
CA ALA A 310 0.06 12.50 -23.48
C ALA A 310 1.57 12.38 -23.74
N ALA A 311 2.17 13.31 -24.48
CA ALA A 311 3.61 13.35 -24.73
C ALA A 311 4.42 13.50 -23.43
N ALA A 312 4.01 14.41 -22.54
CA ALA A 312 4.67 14.62 -21.25
C ALA A 312 4.52 13.40 -20.32
N ILE A 313 3.33 12.80 -20.25
CA ILE A 313 3.06 11.63 -19.40
C ILE A 313 3.77 10.36 -19.92
N ASN A 314 3.87 10.20 -21.24
CA ASN A 314 4.49 9.04 -21.87
C ASN A 314 6.02 9.16 -21.99
N ASN A 315 6.61 10.25 -21.51
CA ASN A 315 8.05 10.47 -21.53
C ASN A 315 8.81 9.32 -20.83
N PRO A 316 9.78 8.66 -21.50
CA PRO A 316 10.58 7.58 -20.92
C PRO A 316 11.33 7.96 -19.64
N ALA A 317 11.69 9.23 -19.47
CA ALA A 317 12.34 9.75 -18.25
C ALA A 317 11.49 9.51 -17.00
N LEU A 318 10.16 9.40 -17.14
CA LEU A 318 9.25 9.12 -16.03
C LEU A 318 9.19 7.63 -15.66
N LYS A 319 9.79 6.71 -16.42
CA LYS A 319 9.66 5.25 -16.16
C LYS A 319 10.05 4.87 -14.73
N ARG A 320 11.19 5.38 -14.24
CA ARG A 320 11.66 5.14 -12.86
C ARG A 320 10.73 5.78 -11.83
N PHE A 321 10.29 7.01 -12.09
CA PHE A 321 9.33 7.72 -11.24
C PHE A 321 8.00 6.97 -11.10
N LYS A 322 7.48 6.41 -12.20
CA LYS A 322 6.28 5.56 -12.20
C LYS A 322 6.47 4.32 -11.35
N GLY A 323 7.61 3.64 -11.49
CA GLY A 323 7.95 2.48 -10.65
C GLY A 323 8.02 2.84 -9.17
N ALA A 324 8.69 3.94 -8.83
CA ALA A 324 8.78 4.43 -7.47
C ALA A 324 7.40 4.80 -6.89
N ALA A 325 6.50 5.41 -7.65
CA ALA A 325 5.13 5.70 -7.21
C ALA A 325 4.34 4.43 -6.85
N HIS A 326 4.51 3.32 -7.60
CA HIS A 326 3.92 2.03 -7.24
C HIS A 326 4.55 1.47 -5.96
N GLY A 327 5.87 1.60 -5.81
CA GLY A 327 6.58 1.24 -4.58
C GLY A 327 6.07 2.00 -3.36
N ILE A 328 5.80 3.31 -3.49
CA ILE A 328 5.22 4.12 -2.41
C ILE A 328 3.81 3.64 -2.04
N VAL A 329 2.95 3.29 -3.00
CA VAL A 329 1.63 2.74 -2.69
C VAL A 329 1.76 1.46 -1.85
N ALA A 330 2.64 0.54 -2.26
CA ALA A 330 2.87 -0.70 -1.53
C ALA A 330 3.43 -0.42 -0.12
N LEU A 331 4.40 0.47 0.00
CA LEU A 331 5.00 0.83 1.28
C LEU A 331 3.99 1.49 2.23
N VAL A 332 3.20 2.46 1.75
CA VAL A 332 2.14 3.10 2.54
C VAL A 332 1.09 2.08 2.99
N PHE A 333 0.70 1.14 2.12
CA PHE A 333 -0.21 0.06 2.48
C PHE A 333 0.36 -0.83 3.58
N ILE A 334 1.62 -1.26 3.46
CA ILE A 334 2.31 -2.08 4.47
C ILE A 334 2.39 -1.33 5.80
N THR A 335 2.72 -0.04 5.79
CA THR A 335 2.80 0.81 6.99
C THR A 335 1.43 0.99 7.65
N ALA A 336 0.37 1.11 6.86
CA ALA A 336 -0.99 1.18 7.41
C ALA A 336 -1.40 -0.14 8.08
N VAL A 337 -1.10 -1.28 7.45
CA VAL A 337 -1.37 -2.61 8.02
C VAL A 337 -0.48 -2.88 9.23
N SER A 338 0.78 -2.43 9.21
CA SER A 338 1.68 -2.54 10.37
C SER A 338 1.09 -1.82 11.58
N GLY A 339 0.56 -0.60 11.38
CA GLY A 339 -0.13 0.16 12.42
C GLY A 339 -1.34 -0.57 13.03
N ALA A 340 -2.00 -1.47 12.29
CA ALA A 340 -3.10 -2.29 12.84
C ALA A 340 -2.62 -3.33 13.85
N PHE A 341 -1.41 -3.89 13.66
CA PHE A 341 -0.79 -4.76 14.66
C PHE A 341 -0.44 -3.99 15.92
N VAL A 342 0.17 -2.81 15.78
CA VAL A 342 0.53 -1.91 16.91
C VAL A 342 -0.71 -1.49 17.69
N ALA A 343 -1.76 -1.05 17.01
CA ALA A 343 -3.02 -0.64 17.63
C ALA A 343 -3.77 -1.82 18.29
N GLY A 344 -3.65 -3.03 17.75
CA GLY A 344 -4.23 -4.22 18.35
C GLY A 344 -3.57 -4.64 19.67
N LEU A 345 -2.32 -4.23 19.90
CA LEU A 345 -1.55 -4.49 21.11
C LEU A 345 -1.65 -3.38 22.16
N ASP A 346 -2.36 -2.29 21.86
CA ASP A 346 -2.41 -1.06 22.66
C ASP A 346 -0.99 -0.47 22.91
N ALA A 347 -0.04 -0.76 22.02
CA ALA A 347 1.38 -0.40 22.17
C ALA A 347 1.62 1.12 22.17
N GLY A 348 0.67 1.92 21.66
CA GLY A 348 0.69 3.38 21.73
C GLY A 348 0.57 3.95 23.14
N LEU A 349 0.27 3.13 24.16
CA LEU A 349 0.24 3.52 25.58
C LEU A 349 1.52 3.11 26.35
N VAL A 350 2.49 2.48 25.68
CA VAL A 350 3.72 1.99 26.33
C VAL A 350 4.78 3.09 26.38
N TYR A 351 5.00 3.78 25.25
CA TYR A 351 5.96 4.89 25.15
C TYR A 351 5.25 6.12 24.58
N ASN A 352 4.98 7.11 25.44
CA ASN A 352 4.25 8.34 25.09
C ASN A 352 5.19 9.54 24.97
N GLU A 353 6.32 9.30 24.32
CA GLU A 353 7.38 10.27 24.07
C GLU A 353 7.85 10.17 22.61
N PHE A 354 8.46 11.24 22.13
CA PHE A 354 9.03 11.31 20.79
C PHE A 354 10.19 12.32 20.78
N PRO A 355 11.33 12.03 20.14
CA PRO A 355 11.63 10.86 19.31
C PRO A 355 12.16 9.64 20.08
N THR A 356 12.20 9.68 21.41
CA THR A 356 12.67 8.57 22.24
C THR A 356 11.55 7.61 22.62
N MET A 357 11.93 6.40 23.02
CA MET A 357 11.13 5.34 23.63
C MET A 357 11.84 4.87 24.91
N GLY A 358 11.35 5.28 26.07
CA GLY A 358 11.98 5.01 27.36
C GLY A 358 13.34 5.72 27.53
N GLY A 359 13.48 6.95 27.03
CA GLY A 359 14.70 7.76 27.11
C GLY A 359 15.80 7.39 26.10
N ARG A 360 15.52 6.50 25.14
CA ARG A 360 16.46 6.08 24.06
C ARG A 360 15.78 6.15 22.69
N LEU A 361 16.53 6.27 21.60
CA LEU A 361 15.93 6.27 20.25
C LEU A 361 15.37 4.91 19.80
N VAL A 362 15.84 3.83 20.43
CA VAL A 362 15.38 2.47 20.18
C VAL A 362 15.24 1.79 21.55
N PRO A 363 14.17 1.01 21.80
CA PRO A 363 14.05 0.21 23.00
C PRO A 363 15.30 -0.65 23.24
N PRO A 364 15.66 -0.97 24.50
CA PRO A 364 16.80 -1.81 24.80
C PRO A 364 16.75 -3.14 24.03
N VAL A 365 17.88 -3.56 23.44
CA VAL A 365 17.99 -4.84 22.69
C VAL A 365 17.53 -6.04 23.52
N LYS A 366 17.67 -5.97 24.85
CA LYS A 366 17.20 -7.01 25.77
C LYS A 366 15.66 -7.13 25.76
N GLU A 367 14.93 -6.02 25.69
CA GLU A 367 13.46 -6.01 25.59
C GLU A 367 12.98 -6.43 24.18
N LEU A 368 13.80 -6.20 23.15
CA LEU A 368 13.53 -6.66 21.79
C LEU A 368 13.50 -8.19 21.65
N PHE A 369 14.18 -8.91 22.54
CA PHE A 369 14.33 -10.38 22.51
C PHE A 369 13.88 -11.05 23.81
N ASP A 370 13.13 -10.34 24.67
CA ASP A 370 12.66 -10.90 25.94
C ASP A 370 11.40 -11.74 25.73
N ASP A 371 11.48 -13.02 26.12
CA ASP A 371 10.37 -13.97 26.09
C ASP A 371 9.22 -13.56 27.03
N HIS A 372 9.47 -12.66 28.00
CA HIS A 372 8.45 -12.14 28.90
C HIS A 372 7.30 -11.40 28.17
N PHE A 373 7.56 -10.90 26.96
CA PHE A 373 6.55 -10.26 26.11
C PHE A 373 5.89 -11.22 25.11
N LEU A 374 6.26 -12.51 25.11
CA LEU A 374 5.60 -13.57 24.33
C LEU A 374 4.46 -14.18 25.14
N LYS A 375 3.31 -14.43 24.51
CA LYS A 375 2.29 -15.28 25.14
C LYS A 375 2.82 -16.72 25.22
N LYS A 376 2.47 -17.42 26.30
CA LYS A 376 2.82 -18.84 26.48
C LYS A 376 2.26 -19.64 25.29
N GLY A 377 3.13 -20.16 24.42
CA GLY A 377 2.77 -20.90 23.20
C GLY A 377 3.06 -20.18 21.87
N ASP A 378 3.51 -18.92 21.90
CA ASP A 378 3.98 -18.23 20.68
C ASP A 378 5.38 -18.72 20.27
N HIS A 379 5.58 -18.95 18.97
CA HIS A 379 6.86 -19.38 18.40
C HIS A 379 7.93 -18.28 18.61
N PRO A 380 9.19 -18.59 18.97
CA PRO A 380 10.23 -17.61 19.32
C PRO A 380 10.55 -16.59 18.20
N THR A 381 10.20 -16.88 16.95
CA THR A 381 10.30 -15.93 15.83
C THR A 381 9.28 -14.78 15.90
N ILE A 382 8.20 -14.90 16.68
CA ILE A 382 7.12 -13.92 16.79
C ILE A 382 7.58 -12.63 17.48
N GLY A 383 8.51 -12.71 18.44
CA GLY A 383 9.07 -11.53 19.13
C GLY A 383 9.77 -10.57 18.16
N LEU A 384 10.52 -11.12 17.20
CA LEU A 384 11.21 -10.33 16.17
C LEU A 384 10.24 -9.60 15.23
N TRP A 385 9.18 -10.28 14.79
CA TRP A 385 8.16 -9.68 13.92
C TRP A 385 7.34 -8.61 14.64
N ARG A 386 7.00 -8.82 15.91
CA ARG A 386 6.26 -7.85 16.74
C ARG A 386 7.06 -6.54 16.86
N ASN A 387 8.33 -6.64 17.23
CA ASN A 387 9.17 -5.48 17.48
C ASN A 387 9.68 -4.76 16.20
N MET A 388 9.78 -5.44 15.05
CA MET A 388 10.09 -4.79 13.76
C MET A 388 8.95 -3.91 13.22
N PHE A 389 7.68 -4.31 13.46
CA PHE A 389 6.51 -3.53 13.06
C PHE A 389 6.04 -2.54 14.13
N ASP A 390 6.40 -2.76 15.41
CA ASP A 390 6.15 -1.83 16.52
C ASP A 390 7.15 -0.65 16.55
N ASN A 391 8.28 -0.73 15.85
CA ASN A 391 9.26 0.35 15.86
C ASN A 391 8.93 1.44 14.82
N GLN A 392 9.13 2.70 15.18
CA GLN A 392 9.02 3.92 14.36
C GLN A 392 9.76 3.83 13.01
N VAL A 393 10.63 2.84 12.83
CA VAL A 393 11.35 2.52 11.58
C VAL A 393 10.41 2.47 10.38
N THR A 394 9.30 1.72 10.42
CA THR A 394 8.44 1.56 9.23
C THR A 394 7.78 2.89 8.81
N ALA A 395 7.31 3.68 9.79
CA ALA A 395 6.77 5.01 9.56
C ALA A 395 7.84 5.98 9.02
N THR A 396 9.04 5.97 9.62
CA THR A 396 10.18 6.80 9.19
C THR A 396 10.62 6.44 7.77
N THR A 397 10.78 5.15 7.45
CA THR A 397 11.12 4.67 6.11
C THR A 397 10.08 5.13 5.08
N THR A 398 8.80 5.05 5.41
CA THR A 398 7.72 5.52 4.53
C THR A 398 7.81 7.02 4.29
N PHE A 399 7.96 7.81 5.35
CA PHE A 399 8.07 9.25 5.25
C PHE A 399 9.32 9.69 4.46
N THR A 400 10.47 9.05 4.72
CA THR A 400 11.71 9.29 3.97
C THR A 400 11.55 8.92 2.50
N ALA A 401 10.91 7.79 2.18
CA ALA A 401 10.67 7.38 0.80
C ALA A 401 9.72 8.35 0.05
N VAL A 402 8.66 8.82 0.71
CA VAL A 402 7.76 9.85 0.17
C VAL A 402 8.52 11.16 -0.05
N SER A 403 9.35 11.58 0.90
CA SER A 403 10.20 12.78 0.79
C SER A 403 11.19 12.67 -0.37
N ALA A 404 11.84 11.52 -0.52
CA ALA A 404 12.76 11.24 -1.62
C ALA A 404 12.03 11.29 -2.98
N LEU A 405 10.83 10.69 -3.08
CA LEU A 405 10.01 10.79 -4.29
C LEU A 405 9.62 12.24 -4.60
N PHE A 406 9.24 13.01 -3.58
CA PHE A 406 8.92 14.43 -3.71
C PHE A 406 10.11 15.24 -4.23
N LEU A 407 11.30 15.09 -3.65
CA LEU A 407 12.51 15.76 -4.11
C LEU A 407 12.89 15.33 -5.52
N TYR A 408 12.85 14.02 -5.82
CA TYR A 408 13.12 13.50 -7.16
C TYR A 408 12.17 14.10 -8.21
N SER A 409 10.90 14.33 -7.86
CA SER A 409 9.91 14.92 -8.75
C SER A 409 10.22 16.37 -9.17
N ARG A 410 11.06 17.10 -8.41
CA ARG A 410 11.39 18.51 -8.69
C ARG A 410 12.20 18.68 -9.98
N GLY A 411 13.03 17.69 -10.33
CA GLY A 411 13.81 17.68 -11.55
C GLY A 411 13.08 17.11 -12.78
N LEU A 412 11.80 16.73 -12.65
CA LEU A 412 11.06 16.05 -13.72
C LEU A 412 10.05 16.99 -14.41
N PRO A 413 9.85 16.85 -15.73
CA PRO A 413 8.86 17.61 -16.50
C PRO A 413 7.44 17.06 -16.24
N LEU A 414 6.91 17.31 -15.05
CA LEU A 414 5.61 16.82 -14.62
C LEU A 414 4.48 17.79 -15.00
N PRO A 415 3.40 17.31 -15.64
CA PRO A 415 2.16 18.06 -15.81
C PRO A 415 1.60 18.60 -14.49
N PRO A 416 0.83 19.71 -14.51
CA PRO A 416 0.31 20.35 -13.30
C PRO A 416 -0.47 19.40 -12.36
N HIS A 417 -1.33 18.54 -12.91
CA HIS A 417 -2.14 17.61 -12.12
C HIS A 417 -1.31 16.51 -11.43
N ILE A 418 -0.21 16.05 -12.05
CA ILE A 418 0.72 15.11 -11.42
C ILE A 418 1.53 15.83 -10.35
N ARG A 419 1.97 17.07 -10.61
CA ARG A 419 2.70 17.89 -9.63
C ARG A 419 1.84 18.18 -8.39
N LEU A 420 0.56 18.48 -8.58
CA LEU A 420 -0.42 18.57 -7.50
C LEU A 420 -0.49 17.25 -6.71
N GLY A 421 -0.57 16.10 -7.38
CA GLY A 421 -0.60 14.79 -6.73
C GLY A 421 0.63 14.52 -5.85
N VAL A 422 1.83 14.85 -6.34
CA VAL A 422 3.07 14.70 -5.54
C VAL A 422 3.10 15.65 -4.35
N ASN A 423 2.67 16.90 -4.53
CA ASN A 423 2.62 17.88 -3.45
C ASN A 423 1.58 17.52 -2.39
N ALA A 424 0.40 17.06 -2.81
CA ALA A 424 -0.65 16.56 -1.92
C ALA A 424 -0.18 15.35 -1.12
N LEU A 425 0.49 14.38 -1.76
CA LEU A 425 1.08 13.22 -1.09
C LEU A 425 2.06 13.64 0.01
N MET A 426 2.95 14.60 -0.27
CA MET A 426 3.90 15.11 0.72
C MET A 426 3.20 15.86 1.86
N GLY A 427 2.22 16.72 1.55
CA GLY A 427 1.45 17.46 2.54
C GLY A 427 0.70 16.53 3.49
N VAL A 428 0.00 15.53 2.94
CA VAL A 428 -0.71 14.52 3.75
C VAL A 428 0.27 13.69 4.57
N ALA A 429 1.46 13.36 4.05
CA ALA A 429 2.48 12.64 4.82
C ALA A 429 2.95 13.42 6.05
N PHE A 430 3.15 14.74 5.94
CA PHE A 430 3.45 15.60 7.09
C PHE A 430 2.31 15.62 8.10
N CYS A 431 1.07 15.79 7.65
CA CYS A 431 -0.10 15.74 8.53
C CYS A 431 -0.20 14.38 9.25
N GLN A 432 0.06 13.27 8.55
CA GLN A 432 -0.03 11.93 9.11
C GLN A 432 1.03 11.69 10.19
N VAL A 433 2.26 12.14 9.97
CA VAL A 433 3.33 12.08 10.99
C VAL A 433 2.96 12.94 12.19
N GLY A 434 2.47 14.16 11.97
CA GLY A 434 2.00 15.05 13.04
C GLY A 434 0.87 14.42 13.87
N LEU A 435 -0.12 13.82 13.22
CA LEU A 435 -1.20 13.09 13.89
C LEU A 435 -0.68 11.88 14.68
N GLY A 436 0.30 11.15 14.15
CA GLY A 436 0.92 10.01 14.86
C GLY A 436 1.63 10.44 16.12
N ILE A 437 2.46 11.49 16.03
CA ILE A 437 3.17 12.07 17.19
C ILE A 437 2.16 12.59 18.22
N ALA A 438 1.14 13.35 17.79
CA ALA A 438 0.11 13.84 18.69
C ALA A 438 -0.65 12.70 19.38
N THR A 439 -0.98 11.64 18.65
CA THR A 439 -1.64 10.45 19.23
C THR A 439 -0.80 9.84 20.35
N LEU A 440 0.53 9.76 20.19
CA LEU A 440 1.43 9.27 21.22
C LEU A 440 1.52 10.24 22.40
N LEU A 441 1.79 11.53 22.17
CA LEU A 441 2.01 12.50 23.25
C LEU A 441 0.78 12.72 24.14
N TYR A 442 -0.42 12.57 23.57
CA TYR A 442 -1.68 12.77 24.30
C TYR A 442 -2.32 11.47 24.81
N MET A 443 -1.58 10.36 24.86
CA MET A 443 -2.07 9.07 25.40
C MET A 443 -3.25 8.48 24.62
N VAL A 444 -3.17 8.51 23.28
CA VAL A 444 -4.11 7.89 22.34
C VAL A 444 -5.58 8.28 22.60
N PRO A 445 -5.93 9.58 22.61
CA PRO A 445 -7.33 9.97 22.74
C PRO A 445 -8.09 9.51 21.49
N VAL A 446 -9.34 9.05 21.68
CA VAL A 446 -10.17 8.43 20.61
C VAL A 446 -10.22 9.30 19.35
N SER A 447 -10.32 10.63 19.50
CA SER A 447 -10.34 11.57 18.38
C SER A 447 -9.04 11.58 17.58
N LEU A 448 -7.87 11.61 18.23
CA LEU A 448 -6.57 11.59 17.55
C LEU A 448 -6.27 10.23 16.95
N GLY A 449 -6.53 9.13 17.67
CA GLY A 449 -6.36 7.77 17.14
C GLY A 449 -7.22 7.53 15.89
N THR A 450 -8.48 7.96 15.94
CA THR A 450 -9.39 7.89 14.78
C THR A 450 -8.93 8.79 13.63
N ALA A 451 -8.49 10.03 13.93
CA ALA A 451 -7.96 10.94 12.92
C ALA A 451 -6.68 10.39 12.26
N HIS A 452 -5.79 9.77 13.04
CA HIS A 452 -4.58 9.12 12.53
C HIS A 452 -4.91 7.93 11.63
N GLN A 453 -5.92 7.12 11.97
CA GLN A 453 -6.41 6.04 11.12
C GLN A 453 -7.01 6.59 9.81
N ALA A 454 -7.83 7.64 9.88
CA ALA A 454 -8.38 8.31 8.70
C ALA A 454 -7.29 8.92 7.81
N GLY A 455 -6.27 9.53 8.43
CA GLY A 455 -5.12 10.11 7.75
C GLY A 455 -4.25 9.06 7.06
N SER A 456 -4.14 7.85 7.61
CA SER A 456 -3.45 6.73 6.97
C SER A 456 -4.12 6.33 5.65
N LEU A 457 -5.45 6.20 5.65
CA LEU A 457 -6.20 5.91 4.42
C LEU A 457 -6.18 7.09 3.44
N THR A 458 -6.13 8.33 3.94
CA THR A 458 -5.96 9.55 3.13
C THR A 458 -4.59 9.58 2.46
N LEU A 459 -3.52 9.17 3.17
CA LEU A 459 -2.17 9.06 2.63
C LEU A 459 -2.13 8.02 1.50
N LEU A 460 -2.75 6.85 1.72
CA LEU A 460 -2.90 5.83 0.68
C LEU A 460 -3.68 6.38 -0.53
N THR A 461 -4.72 7.18 -0.30
CA THR A 461 -5.51 7.82 -1.36
C THR A 461 -4.67 8.76 -2.21
N ALA A 462 -3.84 9.61 -1.58
CA ALA A 462 -2.94 10.51 -2.29
C ALA A 462 -1.90 9.74 -3.12
N ALA A 463 -1.36 8.64 -2.57
CA ALA A 463 -0.42 7.77 -3.26
C ALA A 463 -1.06 7.07 -4.47
N LEU A 464 -2.28 6.53 -4.31
CA LEU A 464 -3.07 5.91 -5.38
C LEU A 464 -3.45 6.91 -6.47
N TYR A 465 -3.84 8.14 -6.09
CA TYR A 465 -4.13 9.21 -7.05
C TYR A 465 -2.91 9.58 -7.89
N LEU A 466 -1.73 9.72 -7.26
CA LEU A 466 -0.48 9.98 -7.97
C LEU A 466 -0.16 8.82 -8.93
N MET A 467 -0.21 7.58 -8.44
CA MET A 467 0.01 6.37 -9.24
C MET A 467 -0.96 6.29 -10.44
N HIS A 468 -2.24 6.62 -10.23
CA HIS A 468 -3.26 6.64 -11.27
C HIS A 468 -3.01 7.74 -12.32
N SER A 469 -2.66 8.94 -11.88
CA SER A 469 -2.37 10.10 -12.74
C SER A 469 -1.16 9.88 -13.65
N LEU A 470 -0.27 8.96 -13.28
CA LEU A 470 0.90 8.58 -14.05
C LEU A 470 0.65 7.50 -15.11
N LYS A 471 -0.57 6.97 -15.21
CA LYS A 471 -0.94 5.98 -16.24
C LYS A 471 -0.71 6.54 -17.64
N LYS A 472 -0.26 5.68 -18.55
CA LYS A 472 -0.05 6.06 -19.95
C LYS A 472 -1.38 6.45 -20.58
N VAL A 473 -1.38 7.57 -21.30
CA VAL A 473 -2.52 8.00 -22.12
C VAL A 473 -2.31 7.44 -23.53
N PRO A 474 -3.24 6.63 -24.08
CA PRO A 474 -3.14 6.16 -25.45
C PRO A 474 -3.24 7.35 -26.42
N VAL A 475 -2.30 7.47 -27.34
CA VAL A 475 -2.37 8.45 -28.42
C VAL A 475 -3.25 7.85 -29.50
N LEU A 476 -4.51 8.30 -29.59
CA LEU A 476 -5.40 7.90 -30.67
C LEU A 476 -4.84 8.50 -31.97
N LYS A 477 -4.31 7.65 -32.85
CA LYS A 477 -3.98 8.08 -34.21
C LYS A 477 -5.30 8.48 -34.87
N LYS A 478 -5.48 9.76 -35.19
CA LYS A 478 -6.56 10.23 -36.06
C LYS A 478 -6.39 9.50 -37.40
N ILE A 479 -7.20 8.49 -37.64
CA ILE A 479 -7.29 7.88 -38.97
C ILE A 479 -8.05 8.90 -39.81
N PRO A 480 -7.46 9.46 -40.89
CA PRO A 480 -8.21 10.31 -41.78
C PRO A 480 -9.36 9.48 -42.34
N LEU A 481 -10.60 9.95 -42.13
CA LEU A 481 -11.75 9.42 -42.83
C LEU A 481 -11.48 9.65 -44.32
N LYS A 482 -11.30 8.56 -45.06
CA LYS A 482 -11.23 8.58 -46.52
C LYS A 482 -12.60 8.77 -47.11
#